data_AF-A0A2D6K4X1-F1
#
_entry.id   AF-A0A2D6K4X1-F1
#
_cell.length_a   1.000
_cell.length_b   1.000
_cell.length_c   1.000
_cell.angle_alpha   90.00
_cell.angle_beta   90.00
_cell.angle_gamma   90.00
#
_symmetry.space_group_name_H-M   'P 1'
#
loop_
_entity.id
_entity.type
_entity.pdbx_description
1 polymer ?
#
loop_
_entity_poly.entity_id
_entity_poly.type
_entity_poly.pdbx_seq_one_letter_code
_entity_poly.pdbx_strand_id
1 'polypeptide(L)'
;MHGLKHHSFKYLTLLAIFSIPALVPFSAHAASGNVKKLDKKNITEFIMDTKAMTKTASGTLSEGKITSYLNKHLSDDATFVTKIIFNIPNMPQQEMVLNLEKKDFIDTAKEGAQNIKGYDNITTITDIDISFWGKSAIVKTENIETGFMPVPTDPNNREDVAMESRSSCAQTLGVDKGVIQVITAVCQTEITFQE
;
A
#
# COMPACT_ATOMS: atom_id res chain seq x y z
N MET A 1 -21.74 21.14 -26.61
CA MET A 1 -22.73 20.13 -26.15
C MET A 1 -22.87 19.07 -27.25
N HIS A 2 -22.13 17.97 -27.15
CA HIS A 2 -22.26 16.83 -28.04
C HIS A 2 -22.48 15.58 -27.20
N GLY A 3 -23.58 14.89 -27.48
CA GLY A 3 -24.11 13.79 -26.70
C GLY A 3 -23.30 12.51 -26.86
N LEU A 4 -22.96 11.90 -25.73
CA LEU A 4 -22.47 10.53 -25.65
C LEU A 4 -23.66 9.58 -25.66
N LYS A 5 -23.74 8.77 -26.73
CA LYS A 5 -24.75 7.74 -26.91
C LYS A 5 -24.47 6.55 -25.98
N HIS A 6 -25.49 6.17 -25.23
CA HIS A 6 -25.60 4.89 -24.54
C HIS A 6 -25.56 3.74 -25.56
N HIS A 7 -24.54 2.87 -25.47
CA HIS A 7 -24.60 1.54 -26.05
C HIS A 7 -24.78 0.51 -24.95
N SER A 8 -26.01 0.01 -24.87
CA SER A 8 -26.40 -1.17 -24.10
C SER A 8 -25.82 -2.41 -24.76
N PHE A 9 -24.97 -3.17 -24.07
CA PHE A 9 -24.59 -4.52 -24.49
C PHE A 9 -25.20 -5.53 -23.53
N LYS A 10 -26.27 -6.18 -24.01
CA LYS A 10 -27.04 -7.21 -23.33
C LYS A 10 -26.65 -8.58 -23.90
N TYR A 11 -26.25 -9.47 -22.99
CA TYR A 11 -26.22 -10.95 -23.05
C TYR A 11 -25.42 -11.64 -24.16
N LEU A 12 -24.36 -12.34 -23.75
CA LEU A 12 -24.05 -13.65 -24.31
C LEU A 12 -23.88 -14.66 -23.16
N THR A 13 -24.77 -15.64 -23.18
CA THR A 13 -24.87 -16.78 -22.27
C THR A 13 -24.01 -17.94 -22.80
N LEU A 14 -23.65 -18.87 -21.91
CA LEU A 14 -23.14 -20.24 -22.13
C LEU A 14 -21.64 -20.44 -22.40
N LEU A 15 -20.92 -20.97 -21.40
CA LEU A 15 -20.61 -22.41 -21.33
C LEU A 15 -19.95 -22.77 -19.99
N ALA A 16 -20.59 -23.67 -19.26
CA ALA A 16 -20.02 -24.38 -18.13
C ALA A 16 -19.15 -25.53 -18.65
N ILE A 17 -17.87 -25.58 -18.25
CA ILE A 17 -17.07 -26.81 -18.29
C ILE A 17 -16.23 -26.89 -17.00
N PHE A 18 -16.43 -28.01 -16.32
CA PHE A 18 -15.72 -28.52 -15.16
C PHE A 18 -14.19 -28.35 -15.25
N SER A 19 -13.61 -27.78 -14.20
CA SER A 19 -12.19 -27.97 -13.87
C SER A 19 -12.05 -28.13 -12.36
N ILE A 20 -11.90 -29.41 -11.98
CA ILE A 20 -11.20 -29.98 -10.82
C ILE A 20 -10.80 -28.96 -9.73
N PRO A 21 -11.36 -29.03 -8.50
CA PRO A 21 -10.77 -28.34 -7.38
C PRO A 21 -9.44 -29.01 -7.04
N ALA A 22 -8.34 -28.46 -7.55
CA ALA A 22 -7.05 -28.67 -6.93
C ALA A 22 -7.16 -28.04 -5.53
N LEU A 23 -7.24 -28.89 -4.50
CA LEU A 23 -7.06 -28.52 -3.11
C LEU A 23 -5.59 -28.09 -2.92
N VAL A 24 -5.25 -26.92 -3.45
CA VAL A 24 -4.14 -26.14 -2.91
C VAL A 24 -4.59 -25.73 -1.51
N PRO A 25 -3.84 -26.07 -0.45
CA PRO A 25 -4.05 -25.46 0.85
C PRO A 25 -3.70 -23.98 0.70
N PHE A 26 -4.70 -23.18 0.28
CA PHE A 26 -4.74 -21.80 0.67
C PHE A 26 -4.71 -21.82 2.18
N SER A 27 -3.54 -21.53 2.75
CA SER A 27 -3.45 -21.07 4.12
C SER A 27 -4.44 -19.93 4.21
N ALA A 28 -5.62 -20.22 4.74
CA ALA A 28 -6.60 -19.23 5.10
C ALA A 28 -5.89 -18.37 6.16
N HIS A 29 -5.24 -17.30 5.69
CA HIS A 29 -4.62 -16.31 6.54
C HIS A 29 -5.78 -15.65 7.27
N ALA A 30 -6.09 -16.22 8.44
CA ALA A 30 -7.13 -15.77 9.33
C ALA A 30 -6.68 -14.48 10.04
N ALA A 31 -6.30 -13.47 9.27
CA ALA A 31 -6.08 -12.10 9.76
C ALA A 31 -7.41 -11.34 9.93
N SER A 32 -8.44 -12.04 10.41
CA SER A 32 -9.72 -11.45 10.79
C SER A 32 -10.26 -11.99 12.11
N GLY A 33 -9.39 -12.54 12.96
CA GLY A 33 -9.76 -12.81 14.34
C GLY A 33 -10.07 -11.51 15.06
N ASN A 34 -11.06 -11.53 15.96
CA ASN A 34 -11.31 -10.41 16.88
C ASN A 34 -10.09 -10.25 17.81
N VAL A 35 -9.19 -9.33 17.44
CA VAL A 35 -7.94 -9.09 18.16
C VAL A 35 -8.26 -8.39 19.47
N LYS A 36 -8.01 -9.05 20.60
CA LYS A 36 -8.21 -8.42 21.92
C LYS A 36 -6.99 -7.62 22.38
N LYS A 37 -5.80 -8.06 22.00
CA LYS A 37 -4.51 -7.45 22.34
C LYS A 37 -3.51 -7.65 21.20
N LEU A 38 -2.65 -6.68 21.00
CA LEU A 38 -1.51 -6.74 20.11
C LEU A 38 -0.43 -7.64 20.70
N ASP A 39 0.17 -8.44 19.84
CA ASP A 39 1.36 -9.22 20.10
C ASP A 39 2.27 -9.18 18.86
N LYS A 40 3.51 -9.62 18.99
CA LYS A 40 4.47 -9.56 17.87
C LYS A 40 4.01 -10.35 16.64
N LYS A 41 3.26 -11.44 16.84
CA LYS A 41 2.80 -12.31 15.75
C LYS A 41 1.72 -11.59 14.94
N ASN A 42 0.65 -11.12 15.60
CA ASN A 42 -0.44 -10.45 14.90
C ASN A 42 -0.04 -9.10 14.30
N ILE A 43 0.91 -8.39 14.92
CA ILE A 43 1.53 -7.19 14.32
C ILE A 43 2.28 -7.57 13.04
N THR A 44 3.12 -8.61 13.09
CA THR A 44 3.91 -9.03 11.92
C THR A 44 3.00 -9.46 10.77
N GLU A 45 1.98 -10.26 11.06
CA GLU A 45 0.96 -10.67 10.09
C GLU A 45 0.25 -9.45 9.50
N PHE A 46 -0.17 -8.49 10.33
CA PHE A 46 -0.81 -7.26 9.89
C PHE A 46 0.07 -6.42 8.95
N ILE A 47 1.36 -6.25 9.26
CA ILE A 47 2.31 -5.52 8.41
C ILE A 47 2.51 -6.24 7.07
N MET A 48 2.64 -7.56 7.09
CA MET A 48 2.83 -8.35 5.86
C MET A 48 1.56 -8.39 4.99
N ASP A 49 0.39 -8.43 5.60
CA ASP A 49 -0.88 -8.32 4.88
C ASP A 49 -1.05 -6.94 4.25
N THR A 50 -0.72 -5.88 4.99
CA THR A 50 -0.75 -4.51 4.46
C THR A 50 0.17 -4.37 3.26
N LYS A 51 1.40 -4.91 3.35
CA LYS A 51 2.36 -4.97 2.24
C LYS A 51 1.81 -5.75 1.04
N ALA A 52 1.16 -6.90 1.26
CA ALA A 52 0.59 -7.70 0.18
C ALA A 52 -0.56 -6.96 -0.53
N MET A 53 -1.39 -6.24 0.23
CA MET A 53 -2.48 -5.44 -0.31
C MET A 53 -1.98 -4.26 -1.14
N THR A 54 -0.86 -3.62 -0.75
CA THR A 54 -0.27 -2.52 -1.53
C THR A 54 0.53 -3.01 -2.73
N LYS A 55 1.21 -4.17 -2.64
CA LYS A 55 1.96 -4.75 -3.78
C LYS A 55 1.04 -5.13 -4.94
N THR A 56 -0.07 -5.80 -4.65
CA THR A 56 -1.01 -6.33 -5.66
C THR A 56 -1.87 -5.25 -6.34
N ALA A 57 -1.85 -4.02 -5.82
CA ALA A 57 -2.43 -2.84 -6.44
C ALA A 57 -1.79 -2.49 -7.79
N SER A 58 -0.57 -2.99 -8.06
CA SER A 58 0.14 -2.82 -9.33
C SER A 58 -0.33 -3.76 -10.46
N GLY A 59 -1.32 -4.64 -10.24
CA GLY A 59 -1.86 -5.43 -11.38
C GLY A 59 -2.91 -6.50 -11.16
N THR A 60 -3.36 -6.84 -9.94
CA THR A 60 -4.26 -8.00 -9.73
C THR A 60 -5.42 -7.83 -8.76
N LEU A 61 -5.35 -6.91 -7.79
CA LEU A 61 -6.50 -6.63 -6.92
C LEU A 61 -7.37 -5.50 -7.48
N SER A 62 -8.69 -5.66 -7.34
CA SER A 62 -9.61 -4.57 -7.66
C SER A 62 -9.42 -3.42 -6.67
N GLU A 63 -9.45 -2.18 -7.17
CA GLU A 63 -9.33 -0.95 -6.37
C GLU A 63 -10.27 -0.94 -5.14
N GLY A 64 -11.46 -1.52 -5.29
CA GLY A 64 -12.42 -1.66 -4.20
C GLY A 64 -11.93 -2.50 -3.01
N LYS A 65 -11.10 -3.52 -3.23
CA LYS A 65 -10.53 -4.35 -2.15
C LYS A 65 -9.50 -3.59 -1.33
N ILE A 66 -8.62 -2.84 -1.99
CA ILE A 66 -7.62 -2.00 -1.32
C ILE A 66 -8.31 -0.93 -0.49
N THR A 67 -9.28 -0.23 -1.10
CA THR A 67 -10.07 0.81 -0.42
C THR A 67 -10.78 0.24 0.81
N SER A 68 -11.42 -0.92 0.68
CA SER A 68 -12.12 -1.58 1.79
C SER A 68 -11.15 -1.99 2.91
N TYR A 69 -10.00 -2.57 2.55
CA TYR A 69 -8.96 -2.96 3.50
C TYR A 69 -8.43 -1.74 4.28
N LEU A 70 -8.01 -0.68 3.57
CA LEU A 70 -7.49 0.53 4.20
C LEU A 70 -8.56 1.22 5.06
N ASN A 71 -9.80 1.31 4.60
CA ASN A 71 -10.86 1.91 5.42
C ASN A 71 -11.10 1.17 6.74
N LYS A 72 -10.95 -0.15 6.74
CA LYS A 72 -11.06 -1.00 7.94
C LYS A 72 -9.86 -0.87 8.87
N HIS A 73 -8.66 -0.73 8.31
CA HIS A 73 -7.39 -0.83 9.02
C HIS A 73 -6.68 0.52 9.27
N LEU A 74 -7.29 1.64 8.89
CA LEU A 74 -6.87 2.97 9.29
C LEU A 74 -7.90 3.56 10.25
N SER A 75 -7.46 4.11 11.36
CA SER A 75 -8.33 4.81 12.30
C SER A 75 -9.01 6.01 11.61
N ASP A 76 -10.21 6.40 12.04
CA ASP A 76 -10.93 7.53 11.42
C ASP A 76 -10.21 8.87 11.60
N ASP A 77 -9.41 9.00 12.67
CA ASP A 77 -8.52 10.13 12.97
C ASP A 77 -7.07 9.88 12.54
N ALA A 78 -6.83 8.92 11.63
CA ALA A 78 -5.48 8.56 11.25
C ALA A 78 -4.74 9.70 10.55
N THR A 79 -3.50 9.95 11.00
CA THR A 79 -2.62 10.99 10.47
C THR A 79 -1.31 10.41 9.99
N PHE A 80 -0.87 10.83 8.81
CA PHE A 80 0.33 10.33 8.16
C PHE A 80 1.23 11.50 7.81
N VAL A 81 2.47 11.46 8.29
CA VAL A 81 3.51 12.42 7.91
C VAL A 81 4.53 11.67 7.07
N THR A 82 4.76 12.11 5.85
CA THR A 82 5.78 11.52 4.99
C THR A 82 6.74 12.59 4.48
N LYS A 83 8.03 12.39 4.71
CA LYS A 83 9.11 13.17 4.10
C LYS A 83 9.65 12.39 2.91
N ILE A 84 9.59 12.97 1.72
CA ILE A 84 10.11 12.38 0.49
C ILE A 84 11.33 13.18 0.05
N ILE A 85 12.44 12.48 -0.20
CA ILE A 85 13.70 13.02 -0.69
C ILE A 85 13.92 12.44 -2.08
N PHE A 86 14.03 13.29 -3.10
CA PHE A 86 14.31 12.88 -4.48
C PHE A 86 15.76 13.16 -4.83
N ASN A 87 16.47 12.10 -5.26
CA ASN A 87 17.80 12.16 -5.82
C ASN A 87 17.73 11.87 -7.32
N ILE A 88 17.74 12.94 -8.12
CA ILE A 88 17.73 12.85 -9.59
C ILE A 88 19.12 13.24 -10.10
N PRO A 89 19.76 12.42 -10.96
CA PRO A 89 21.08 12.72 -11.49
C PRO A 89 21.16 14.14 -12.10
N ASN A 90 22.26 14.83 -11.85
CA ASN A 90 22.53 16.18 -12.35
C ASN A 90 21.55 17.28 -11.88
N MET A 91 20.68 16.99 -10.91
CA MET A 91 19.82 17.98 -10.27
C MET A 91 20.11 18.09 -8.77
N PRO A 92 19.86 19.26 -8.15
CA PRO A 92 19.88 19.37 -6.71
C PRO A 92 18.84 18.44 -6.05
N GLN A 93 19.17 17.90 -4.88
CA GLN A 93 18.24 17.14 -4.05
C GLN A 93 16.97 17.96 -3.79
N GLN A 94 15.81 17.32 -3.96
CA GLN A 94 14.51 17.94 -3.68
C GLN A 94 13.87 17.25 -2.48
N GLU A 95 13.28 18.03 -1.58
CA GLU A 95 12.58 17.50 -0.41
C GLU A 95 11.13 17.98 -0.39
N MET A 96 10.22 17.09 -0.01
CA MET A 96 8.81 17.39 0.17
C MET A 96 8.32 16.75 1.46
N VAL A 97 7.51 17.47 2.23
CA VAL A 97 6.82 16.94 3.41
C VAL A 97 5.32 16.99 3.15
N LEU A 98 4.67 15.84 3.25
CA LEU A 98 3.23 15.72 3.14
C LEU A 98 2.65 15.36 4.52
N ASN A 99 1.57 16.03 4.87
CA ASN A 99 0.72 15.69 6.01
C ASN A 99 -0.61 15.25 5.42
N LEU A 100 -0.94 13.98 5.58
CA LEU A 100 -2.10 13.34 4.96
C LEU A 100 -3.05 12.87 6.05
N GLU A 101 -4.33 13.13 5.86
CA GLU A 101 -5.39 12.47 6.62
C GLU A 101 -5.75 11.14 5.96
N LYS A 102 -6.58 10.31 6.62
CA LYS A 102 -7.01 8.99 6.10
C LYS A 102 -7.45 9.02 4.64
N LYS A 103 -8.27 9.99 4.24
CA LYS A 103 -8.77 10.09 2.87
C LYS A 103 -7.63 10.36 1.87
N ASP A 104 -6.81 11.37 2.16
CA ASP A 104 -5.70 11.75 1.28
C ASP A 104 -4.65 10.64 1.17
N PHE A 105 -4.41 9.91 2.26
CA PHE A 105 -3.54 8.75 2.27
C PHE A 105 -4.08 7.63 1.36
N ILE A 106 -5.37 7.28 1.46
CA ILE A 106 -5.98 6.25 0.62
C ILE A 106 -5.92 6.66 -0.86
N ASP A 107 -6.24 7.92 -1.17
CA ASP A 107 -6.21 8.43 -2.55
C ASP A 107 -4.77 8.42 -3.11
N THR A 108 -3.79 8.89 -2.32
CA THR A 108 -2.36 8.85 -2.70
C THR A 108 -1.86 7.42 -2.91
N ALA A 109 -2.24 6.48 -2.04
CA ALA A 109 -1.83 5.08 -2.17
C ALA A 109 -2.38 4.42 -3.44
N LYS A 110 -3.61 4.79 -3.85
CA LYS A 110 -4.20 4.32 -5.11
C LYS A 110 -3.45 4.84 -6.32
N GLU A 111 -3.16 6.14 -6.34
CA GLU A 111 -2.43 6.77 -7.44
C GLU A 111 -1.01 6.22 -7.54
N GLY A 112 -0.29 6.11 -6.41
CA GLY A 112 1.07 5.58 -6.37
C GLY A 112 1.17 4.16 -6.92
N ALA A 113 0.21 3.29 -6.57
CA ALA A 113 0.20 1.90 -7.03
C ALA A 113 0.06 1.74 -8.56
N GLN A 114 -0.57 2.70 -9.24
CA GLN A 114 -0.80 2.64 -10.69
C GLN A 114 0.39 3.20 -11.49
N ASN A 115 1.24 4.01 -10.87
CA ASN A 115 2.28 4.76 -11.55
C ASN A 115 3.64 4.06 -11.59
N ILE A 116 3.80 2.92 -10.91
CA ILE A 116 5.08 2.19 -10.86
C ILE A 116 4.94 0.85 -11.57
N LYS A 117 5.66 0.69 -12.68
CA LYS A 117 5.76 -0.58 -13.41
C LYS A 117 6.82 -1.47 -12.77
N GLY A 118 6.55 -2.78 -12.75
CA GLY A 118 7.50 -3.75 -12.19
C GLY A 118 7.80 -3.52 -10.70
N TYR A 119 6.82 -2.99 -9.95
CA TYR A 119 6.97 -2.70 -8.53
C TYR A 119 7.30 -3.97 -7.74
N ASP A 120 8.44 -3.93 -7.05
CA ASP A 120 8.79 -4.91 -6.03
C ASP A 120 9.13 -4.20 -4.73
N ASN A 121 8.89 -4.89 -3.62
CA ASN A 121 9.16 -4.34 -2.31
C ASN A 121 9.63 -5.41 -1.32
N ILE A 122 10.63 -5.04 -0.54
CA ILE A 122 11.13 -5.79 0.61
C ILE A 122 10.81 -4.95 1.84
N THR A 123 10.21 -5.57 2.85
CA THR A 123 9.82 -4.90 4.10
C THR A 123 10.42 -5.69 5.23
N THR A 124 11.17 -4.99 6.08
CA THR A 124 11.79 -5.53 7.28
C THR A 124 11.19 -4.81 8.48
N ILE A 125 10.69 -5.57 9.46
CA ILE A 125 10.30 -5.01 10.75
C ILE A 125 11.57 -4.94 11.61
N THR A 126 11.97 -3.73 11.99
CA THR A 126 13.20 -3.50 12.77
C THR A 126 12.92 -3.43 14.27
N ASP A 127 11.72 -3.02 14.66
CA ASP A 127 11.33 -2.88 16.06
C ASP A 127 9.82 -3.03 16.25
N ILE A 128 9.42 -3.63 17.38
CA ILE A 128 8.03 -3.74 17.83
C ILE A 128 8.01 -3.47 19.33
N ASP A 129 7.51 -2.28 19.70
CA ASP A 129 7.31 -1.86 21.08
C ASP A 129 5.81 -1.90 21.42
N ILE A 130 5.41 -2.80 22.32
CA ILE A 130 4.01 -3.04 22.67
C ILE A 130 3.74 -2.45 24.05
N SER A 131 2.71 -1.60 24.13
CA SER A 131 2.25 -1.05 25.41
C SER A 131 1.91 -2.15 26.42
N PHE A 132 2.00 -1.85 27.72
CA PHE A 132 1.77 -2.80 28.81
C PHE A 132 0.45 -3.59 28.70
N TRP A 133 -0.62 -2.94 28.23
CA TRP A 133 -1.94 -3.57 28.09
C TRP A 133 -2.16 -4.26 26.74
N GLY A 134 -1.22 -4.14 25.81
CA GLY A 134 -1.32 -4.65 24.44
C GLY A 134 -2.42 -3.98 23.63
N LYS A 135 -2.76 -2.72 23.94
CA LYS A 135 -3.82 -1.98 23.22
C LYS A 135 -3.27 -1.06 22.13
N SER A 136 -2.02 -0.68 22.27
CA SER A 136 -1.24 0.02 21.26
C SER A 136 0.16 -0.57 21.12
N ALA A 137 0.76 -0.34 19.96
CA ALA A 137 2.16 -0.66 19.71
C ALA A 137 2.78 0.36 18.75
N ILE A 138 4.08 0.60 18.88
CA ILE A 138 4.87 1.31 17.88
C ILE A 138 5.65 0.26 17.09
N VAL A 139 5.55 0.32 15.78
CA VAL A 139 6.23 -0.60 14.87
C VAL A 139 7.13 0.21 13.97
N LYS A 140 8.41 -0.18 13.90
CA LYS A 140 9.35 0.41 12.96
C LYS A 140 9.61 -0.55 11.82
N THR A 141 9.53 -0.03 10.61
CA THR A 141 9.82 -0.78 9.40
C THR A 141 10.83 -0.06 8.54
N GLU A 142 11.62 -0.84 7.82
CA GLU A 142 12.42 -0.38 6.70
C GLU A 142 11.88 -1.05 5.44
N ASN A 143 11.67 -0.27 4.39
CA ASN A 143 11.30 -0.81 3.08
C ASN A 143 12.33 -0.43 2.03
N ILE A 144 12.60 -1.38 1.15
CA ILE A 144 13.32 -1.15 -0.10
C ILE A 144 12.33 -1.46 -1.21
N GLU A 145 12.11 -0.50 -2.09
CA GLU A 145 11.20 -0.62 -3.22
C GLU A 145 11.97 -0.39 -4.51
N THR A 146 11.62 -1.13 -5.56
CA THR A 146 12.20 -0.95 -6.89
C THR A 146 11.11 -0.95 -7.93
N GLY A 147 11.33 -0.27 -9.04
CA GLY A 147 10.43 -0.30 -10.18
C GLY A 147 10.82 0.71 -11.23
N PHE A 148 9.89 0.98 -12.15
CA PHE A 148 10.06 1.94 -13.22
C PHE A 148 8.95 2.98 -13.15
N MET A 149 9.32 4.26 -13.19
CA MET A 149 8.41 5.39 -13.14
C MET A 149 8.37 6.10 -14.50
N PRO A 150 7.19 6.37 -15.08
CA PRO A 150 7.08 7.05 -16.37
C PRO A 150 7.32 8.56 -16.22
N VAL A 151 8.52 9.00 -16.60
CA VAL A 151 8.94 10.40 -16.60
C VAL A 151 8.64 11.01 -17.97
N PRO A 152 8.00 12.19 -18.04
CA PRO A 152 7.77 12.87 -19.32
C PRO A 152 9.11 13.34 -19.91
N THR A 153 9.40 12.93 -21.15
CA THR A 153 10.56 13.40 -21.91
C THR A 153 10.19 14.50 -22.90
N ASP A 154 8.95 14.49 -23.39
CA ASP A 154 8.33 15.55 -24.17
C ASP A 154 6.79 15.55 -23.94
N PRO A 155 6.01 16.49 -24.50
CA PRO A 155 4.56 16.57 -24.25
C PRO A 155 3.74 15.31 -24.62
N ASN A 156 4.26 14.44 -25.49
CA ASN A 156 3.56 13.26 -25.98
C ASN A 156 4.25 11.94 -25.60
N ASN A 157 5.49 11.98 -25.12
CA ASN A 157 6.29 10.80 -24.78
C ASN A 157 6.64 10.74 -23.30
N ARG A 158 6.63 9.52 -22.78
CA ARG A 158 7.10 9.19 -21.43
C ARG A 158 8.10 8.06 -21.52
N GLU A 159 9.18 8.17 -20.77
CA GLU A 159 10.20 7.15 -20.65
C GLU A 159 10.12 6.52 -19.26
N ASP A 160 10.26 5.20 -19.20
CA ASP A 160 10.25 4.47 -17.95
C ASP A 160 11.65 4.52 -17.32
N VAL A 161 11.83 5.31 -16.27
CA VAL A 161 13.10 5.46 -15.56
C VAL A 161 13.13 4.51 -14.37
N ALA A 162 14.21 3.74 -14.26
CA ALA A 162 14.41 2.84 -13.13
C ALA A 162 14.62 3.64 -11.84
N MET A 163 13.98 3.18 -10.76
CA MET A 163 14.12 3.80 -9.45
C MET A 163 14.33 2.75 -8.36
N GLU A 164 15.09 3.15 -7.35
CA GLU A 164 15.17 2.49 -6.05
C GLU A 164 14.69 3.48 -4.98
N SER A 165 13.84 3.00 -4.08
CA SER A 165 13.33 3.77 -2.96
C SER A 165 13.70 3.05 -1.66
N ARG A 166 14.18 3.82 -0.67
CA ARG A 166 14.44 3.35 0.68
C ARG A 166 13.59 4.16 1.63
N SER A 167 12.79 3.50 2.44
CA SER A 167 11.97 4.17 3.44
C SER A 167 12.16 3.61 4.83
N SER A 168 12.08 4.50 5.82
CA SER A 168 11.96 4.16 7.23
C SER A 168 10.64 4.73 7.75
N CYS A 169 9.84 3.89 8.39
CA CYS A 169 8.54 4.28 8.91
C CYS A 169 8.40 3.86 10.37
N ALA A 170 7.88 4.76 11.21
CA ALA A 170 7.38 4.45 12.54
C ALA A 170 5.86 4.59 12.54
N GLN A 171 5.15 3.51 12.85
CA GLN A 171 3.69 3.46 12.85
C GLN A 171 3.16 3.17 14.25
N THR A 172 2.18 3.95 14.68
CA THR A 172 1.42 3.64 15.90
C THR A 172 0.20 2.82 15.52
N LEU A 173 0.13 1.61 16.06
CA LEU A 173 -1.00 0.70 15.90
C LEU A 173 -1.89 0.75 17.14
N GLY A 174 -3.19 0.54 16.93
CA GLY A 174 -4.20 0.36 17.98
C GLY A 174 -5.14 -0.79 17.66
N VAL A 175 -5.93 -1.19 18.67
CA VAL A 175 -7.00 -2.17 18.50
C VAL A 175 -8.34 -1.50 18.75
N ASP A 176 -9.15 -1.34 17.70
CA ASP A 176 -10.54 -0.90 17.80
C ASP A 176 -11.48 -2.01 17.31
N LYS A 177 -12.53 -2.31 18.10
CA LYS A 177 -13.56 -3.32 17.78
C LYS A 177 -13.01 -4.66 17.26
N GLY A 178 -11.85 -5.08 17.77
CA GLY A 178 -11.23 -6.34 17.37
C GLY A 178 -10.39 -6.27 16.09
N VAL A 179 -10.13 -5.08 15.57
CA VAL A 179 -9.36 -4.82 14.35
C VAL A 179 -8.10 -4.04 14.70
N ILE A 180 -6.97 -4.47 14.16
CA ILE A 180 -5.73 -3.68 14.23
C ILE A 180 -5.84 -2.52 13.26
N GLN A 181 -5.62 -1.30 13.75
CA GLN A 181 -5.67 -0.08 12.98
C GLN A 181 -4.38 0.71 13.10
N VAL A 182 -3.96 1.37 12.02
CA VAL A 182 -2.94 2.41 12.06
C VAL A 182 -3.59 3.70 12.53
N ILE A 183 -3.04 4.30 13.59
CA ILE A 183 -3.47 5.58 14.16
C ILE A 183 -2.57 6.70 13.62
N THR A 184 -1.26 6.51 13.66
CA THR A 184 -0.31 7.48 13.10
C THR A 184 0.79 6.76 12.35
N ALA A 185 1.35 7.42 11.34
CA ALA A 185 2.59 6.99 10.71
C ALA A 185 3.48 8.19 10.43
N VAL A 186 4.77 8.05 10.75
CA VAL A 186 5.80 8.99 10.35
C VAL A 186 6.81 8.24 9.51
N CYS A 187 6.91 8.62 8.24
CA CYS A 187 7.77 7.98 7.26
C CYS A 187 8.76 8.98 6.68
N GLN A 188 9.95 8.48 6.37
CA GLN A 188 10.90 9.15 5.49
C GLN A 188 11.24 8.20 4.35
N THR A 189 11.13 8.68 3.12
CA THR A 189 11.42 7.94 1.90
C THR A 189 12.46 8.70 1.10
N GLU A 190 13.48 8.00 0.66
CA GLU A 190 14.50 8.48 -0.27
C GLU A 190 14.33 7.73 -1.59
N ILE A 191 14.10 8.47 -2.67
CA ILE A 191 13.89 7.93 -4.02
C ILE A 191 15.09 8.33 -4.87
N THR A 192 15.77 7.34 -5.43
CA THR A 192 16.93 7.52 -6.30
C THR A 192 16.62 6.99 -7.68
N PHE A 193 16.78 7.85 -8.70
CA PHE A 193 16.62 7.49 -10.11
C PHE A 193 17.95 7.07 -10.70
N GLN A 194 17.95 5.98 -11.47
CA GLN A 194 19.13 5.51 -12.18
C GLN A 194 19.23 6.19 -13.56
N GLU A 195 20.46 6.43 -14.02
CA GLU A 195 20.76 6.92 -15.38
C GLU A 195 20.51 5.86 -16.46
#